data_AF-A0A109UW98-F1
#
_entry.id   AF-A0A109UW98-F1
#
_cell.length_a   1.000
_cell.length_b   1.000
_cell.length_c   1.000
_cell.angle_alpha   90.00
_cell.angle_beta   90.00
_cell.angle_gamma   90.00
#
_symmetry.space_group_name_H-M   'P 1'
#
loop_
_entity.id
_entity.type
_entity.pdbx_description
1 polymer ?
#
loop_
_entity_poly.entity_id
_entity_poly.type
_entity_poly.pdbx_seq_one_letter_code
_entity_poly.pdbx_strand_id
1 'polypeptide(L)'
;MRDDDIGEPAAIASPRGTEPAAPPLPKLPRKKSLHYQDIKTKFKSTRNKLFKHDLSLQLNLLTAGISHVPEHITPILNKHGENYVILGSTGLTGSMVLQGFMSPWVGASLTEDTVTRTYWCFNRNKKSLEINLDKLPQTWTAIIEYSGEQHILRKNDVVIRQHIVEQGKLGHVECHWDQYDWGLVLPTGEVKNIVINVVQLIESDSNKWCETFTNLFTGARKLLDDRTPIYLPSVDQISTLVSTLGSSSWESRKEKTTRSFVDYTLNLQLAKAFAPDATKSTLKHMVIVTSFNNLALGVISPYFRTKQKLENDLTHEVPGLTHLTILRPGPLVGQHGKQLSLLPTAPEGCSIIYRCYFWKKNAVKARINWLSQVRDVGPSKKVSEIVARATYHLPGNWLVGYSIPAAKVARVATQEALAKRTLIEQDPTALVVEVTTWSSQEMDKAFAAISPY
;
A
#
# COMPACT_ATOMS: atom_id res chain seq x y z
N MET A 1 60.42 -10.42 -54.21
CA MET A 1 59.74 -11.46 -55.00
C MET A 1 58.28 -11.40 -54.59
N ARG A 2 57.52 -10.54 -55.28
CA ARG A 2 56.57 -10.87 -56.36
C ARG A 2 55.32 -11.54 -55.77
N ASP A 3 54.22 -10.80 -55.63
CA ASP A 3 53.18 -10.49 -56.66
C ASP A 3 52.06 -11.52 -56.51
N ASP A 4 50.88 -11.13 -56.00
CA ASP A 4 49.63 -10.90 -56.75
C ASP A 4 48.65 -12.04 -56.34
N ASP A 5 47.32 -11.95 -56.34
CA ASP A 5 46.41 -10.99 -56.93
C ASP A 5 45.02 -11.10 -56.26
N ILE A 6 44.27 -10.00 -56.29
CA ILE A 6 42.90 -9.86 -55.74
C ILE A 6 41.91 -10.02 -56.90
N GLY A 7 40.97 -10.96 -56.78
CA GLY A 7 39.91 -11.16 -57.77
C GLY A 7 38.64 -10.35 -57.50
N GLU A 8 38.33 -9.39 -58.37
CA GLU A 8 36.98 -8.83 -58.57
C GLU A 8 36.06 -9.83 -59.29
N PRO A 9 34.73 -9.76 -59.06
CA PRO A 9 33.77 -10.23 -60.05
C PRO A 9 32.92 -9.09 -60.65
N ALA A 10 32.78 -9.21 -61.96
CA ALA A 10 32.17 -8.32 -62.92
C ALA A 10 30.64 -8.13 -62.80
N ALA A 11 30.20 -6.97 -63.28
CA ALA A 11 28.82 -6.61 -63.55
C ALA A 11 28.26 -7.33 -64.80
N ILE A 12 27.01 -7.79 -64.72
CA ILE A 12 26.18 -8.13 -65.89
C ILE A 12 24.80 -7.48 -65.70
N ALA A 13 24.38 -6.77 -66.74
CA ALA A 13 23.14 -5.99 -66.81
C ALA A 13 22.02 -6.72 -67.58
N SER A 14 20.79 -6.27 -67.32
CA SER A 14 19.53 -6.34 -68.12
C SER A 14 18.43 -7.29 -67.59
N PRO A 15 17.13 -7.09 -67.92
CA PRO A 15 16.45 -5.91 -68.47
C PRO A 15 15.19 -5.47 -67.66
N ARG A 16 14.71 -4.26 -67.98
CA ARG A 16 13.45 -3.66 -67.52
C ARG A 16 12.23 -4.47 -67.97
N GLY A 17 11.40 -4.90 -67.03
CA GLY A 17 10.01 -5.31 -67.23
C GLY A 17 9.05 -4.23 -66.73
N THR A 18 8.20 -3.72 -67.61
CA THR A 18 7.07 -2.82 -67.34
C THR A 18 5.90 -3.60 -66.73
N GLU A 19 5.56 -3.33 -65.46
CA GLU A 19 4.32 -3.78 -64.83
C GLU A 19 3.20 -2.73 -64.98
N PRO A 20 1.95 -3.16 -65.24
CA PRO A 20 0.80 -2.28 -65.41
C PRO A 20 0.27 -1.75 -64.06
N ALA A 21 -0.14 -0.48 -64.06
CA ALA A 21 -0.66 0.24 -62.90
C ALA A 21 -1.96 -0.37 -62.34
N ALA A 22 -2.00 -0.60 -61.03
CA ALA A 22 -3.18 -1.03 -60.29
C ALA A 22 -4.26 0.08 -60.24
N PRO A 23 -5.56 -0.28 -60.29
CA PRO A 23 -6.65 0.69 -60.22
C PRO A 23 -6.78 1.31 -58.83
N PRO A 24 -7.20 2.59 -58.72
CA PRO A 24 -7.30 3.29 -57.45
C PRO A 24 -8.46 2.76 -56.60
N LEU A 25 -8.17 2.47 -55.32
CA LEU A 25 -9.14 2.07 -54.30
C LEU A 25 -10.19 3.18 -54.04
N PRO A 26 -11.45 2.81 -53.74
CA PRO A 26 -12.53 3.75 -53.47
C PRO A 26 -12.28 4.52 -52.16
N LYS A 27 -12.38 5.85 -52.24
CA LYS A 27 -12.22 6.76 -51.10
C LYS A 27 -13.38 6.56 -50.12
N LEU A 28 -13.07 6.13 -48.90
CA LEU A 28 -14.01 6.10 -47.77
C LEU A 28 -14.59 7.50 -47.50
N PRO A 29 -15.90 7.63 -47.24
CA PRO A 29 -16.53 8.91 -46.99
C PRO A 29 -15.97 9.54 -45.70
N ARG A 30 -15.42 10.74 -45.80
CA ARG A 30 -14.99 11.57 -44.66
C ARG A 30 -16.17 11.77 -43.72
N LYS A 31 -16.12 11.14 -42.54
CA LYS A 31 -17.03 11.46 -41.43
C LYS A 31 -16.90 12.95 -41.12
N LYS A 32 -18.00 13.70 -41.25
CA LYS A 32 -18.10 15.10 -40.84
C LYS A 32 -17.69 15.18 -39.37
N SER A 33 -16.59 15.88 -39.09
CA SER A 33 -16.12 16.15 -37.72
C SER A 33 -17.24 16.85 -36.96
N LEU A 34 -17.65 16.28 -35.83
CA LEU A 34 -18.50 16.97 -34.87
C LEU A 34 -17.88 18.34 -34.57
N HIS A 35 -18.68 19.39 -34.77
CA HIS A 35 -18.25 20.77 -34.62
C HIS A 35 -17.78 20.95 -33.18
N TYR A 36 -16.58 21.49 -32.98
CA TYR A 36 -15.99 21.73 -31.64
C TYR A 36 -16.97 22.41 -30.66
N GLN A 37 -17.88 23.24 -31.17
CA GLN A 37 -18.92 23.89 -30.38
C GLN A 37 -19.95 22.90 -29.81
N ASP A 38 -20.33 21.85 -30.54
CA ASP A 38 -21.26 20.80 -30.08
C ASP A 38 -20.64 19.92 -28.99
N ILE A 39 -19.33 19.68 -29.07
CA ILE A 39 -18.57 18.99 -28.02
C ILE A 39 -18.56 19.86 -26.77
N LYS A 40 -18.31 21.16 -26.90
CA LYS A 40 -18.25 22.10 -25.78
C LYS A 40 -19.60 22.27 -25.07
N THR A 41 -20.71 22.35 -25.81
CA THR A 41 -22.07 22.42 -25.23
C THR A 41 -22.47 21.11 -24.56
N LYS A 42 -22.15 19.94 -25.16
CA LYS A 42 -22.36 18.65 -24.51
C LYS A 42 -21.57 18.53 -23.21
N PHE A 43 -20.29 18.90 -23.20
CA PHE A 43 -19.48 18.90 -21.97
C PHE A 43 -20.06 19.84 -20.90
N LYS A 44 -20.49 21.04 -21.26
CA LYS A 44 -21.06 22.01 -20.31
C LYS A 44 -22.40 21.54 -19.73
N SER A 45 -23.23 20.88 -20.54
CA SER A 45 -24.52 20.30 -20.13
C SER A 45 -24.34 19.12 -19.16
N THR A 46 -23.44 18.18 -19.49
CA THR A 46 -23.12 17.03 -18.62
C THR A 46 -22.50 17.48 -17.31
N ARG A 47 -21.58 18.46 -17.36
CA ARG A 47 -20.97 19.07 -16.18
C ARG A 47 -22.03 19.66 -15.24
N ASN A 48 -22.94 20.47 -15.78
CA ASN A 48 -23.99 21.11 -14.96
C ASN A 48 -25.01 20.11 -14.39
N LYS A 49 -25.28 18.99 -15.07
CA LYS A 49 -26.12 17.91 -14.54
C LYS A 49 -25.43 17.15 -13.41
N LEU A 50 -24.13 16.87 -13.53
CA LEU A 50 -23.33 16.22 -12.49
C LEU A 50 -23.22 17.08 -11.22
N PHE A 51 -22.95 18.38 -11.35
CA PHE A 51 -22.77 19.25 -10.17
C PHE A 51 -24.08 19.63 -9.47
N LYS A 52 -25.23 19.65 -10.17
CA LYS A 52 -26.52 19.87 -9.51
C LYS A 52 -26.92 18.69 -8.62
N HIS A 53 -26.57 17.47 -9.01
CA HIS A 53 -26.83 16.26 -8.20
C HIS A 53 -25.94 16.20 -6.95
N ASP A 54 -24.70 16.69 -7.06
CA ASP A 54 -23.74 16.78 -5.95
C ASP A 54 -24.21 17.77 -4.88
N LEU A 55 -24.76 18.92 -5.28
CA LEU A 55 -25.25 19.95 -4.36
C LEU A 55 -26.51 19.49 -3.60
N SER A 56 -27.41 18.75 -4.25
CA SER A 56 -28.60 18.18 -3.59
C SER A 56 -28.26 17.06 -2.61
N LEU A 57 -27.22 16.26 -2.88
CA LEU A 57 -26.73 15.24 -1.95
C LEU A 57 -26.08 15.86 -0.71
N GLN A 58 -25.29 16.92 -0.89
CA GLN A 58 -24.71 17.66 0.24
C GLN A 58 -25.77 18.31 1.13
N LEU A 59 -26.84 18.85 0.53
CA LEU A 59 -27.94 19.43 1.30
C LEU A 59 -28.69 18.37 2.11
N ASN A 60 -28.94 17.19 1.53
CA ASN A 60 -29.62 16.07 2.21
C ASN A 60 -28.75 15.45 3.32
N LEU A 61 -27.43 15.40 3.16
CA LEU A 61 -26.50 14.97 4.21
C LEU A 61 -26.47 15.94 5.40
N LEU A 62 -26.74 17.23 5.18
CA LEU A 62 -26.81 18.25 6.21
C LEU A 62 -28.20 18.32 6.88
N THR A 63 -29.29 18.03 6.16
CA THR A 63 -30.67 18.05 6.70
C THR A 63 -31.13 16.73 7.30
N ALA A 64 -30.49 15.60 6.99
CA ALA A 64 -30.71 14.32 7.69
C ALA A 64 -30.05 14.31 9.08
N GLY A 65 -30.27 15.39 9.85
CA GLY A 65 -29.80 15.60 11.21
C GLY A 65 -30.09 14.38 12.08
N ILE A 66 -29.04 13.61 12.33
CA ILE A 66 -28.97 12.59 13.36
C ILE A 66 -28.95 13.33 14.69
N SER A 67 -30.14 13.71 15.17
CA SER A 67 -30.37 14.14 16.55
C SER A 67 -30.62 12.89 17.41
N HIS A 68 -29.58 12.09 17.58
CA HIS A 68 -29.43 11.22 18.74
C HIS A 68 -27.96 11.28 19.12
N VAL A 69 -27.65 12.09 20.14
CA VAL A 69 -26.39 11.96 20.87
C VAL A 69 -26.47 10.57 21.53
N PRO A 70 -25.64 9.59 21.12
CA PRO A 70 -25.66 8.31 21.79
C PRO A 70 -25.24 8.56 23.24
N GLU A 71 -25.93 7.94 24.19
CA GLU A 71 -25.38 7.65 25.52
C GLU A 71 -23.91 7.21 25.35
N HIS A 72 -23.06 7.49 26.34
CA HIS A 72 -21.66 7.05 26.38
C HIS A 72 -21.54 5.54 26.12
N ILE A 73 -21.55 5.13 24.85
CA ILE A 73 -21.15 3.80 24.41
C ILE A 73 -19.65 3.89 24.52
N THR A 74 -19.10 3.45 25.64
CA THR A 74 -17.68 3.09 25.71
C THR A 74 -17.43 2.15 24.53
N PRO A 75 -16.69 2.57 23.49
CA PRO A 75 -16.47 1.73 22.33
C PRO A 75 -15.78 0.45 22.81
N ILE A 76 -16.48 -0.67 22.75
CA ILE A 76 -15.87 -1.96 23.06
C ILE A 76 -15.06 -2.33 21.82
N LEU A 77 -13.77 -1.98 21.83
CA LEU A 77 -12.84 -2.36 20.79
C LEU A 77 -12.96 -3.88 20.54
N ASN A 78 -13.26 -4.24 19.29
CA ASN A 78 -13.07 -5.58 18.75
C ASN A 78 -13.97 -6.69 19.33
N LYS A 79 -15.17 -6.38 19.81
CA LYS A 79 -16.12 -7.44 20.22
C LYS A 79 -16.49 -8.36 19.04
N HIS A 80 -16.60 -7.78 17.85
CA HIS A 80 -16.85 -8.45 16.57
C HIS A 80 -16.03 -7.72 15.49
N GLY A 81 -15.36 -8.44 14.58
CA GLY A 81 -14.63 -7.81 13.48
C GLY A 81 -13.42 -8.59 12.98
N GLU A 82 -12.94 -8.17 11.82
CA GLU A 82 -11.77 -8.75 11.16
C GLU A 82 -10.49 -8.26 11.86
N ASN A 83 -9.59 -9.19 12.19
CA ASN A 83 -8.34 -8.88 12.86
C ASN A 83 -7.14 -9.15 11.95
N TYR A 84 -6.27 -8.14 11.85
CA TYR A 84 -5.03 -8.18 11.08
C TYR A 84 -3.87 -7.74 11.95
N VAL A 85 -2.71 -8.38 11.76
CA VAL A 85 -1.46 -7.94 12.39
C VAL A 85 -0.54 -7.37 11.32
N ILE A 86 0.03 -6.20 11.57
CA ILE A 86 0.98 -5.55 10.67
C ILE A 86 2.29 -5.30 11.43
N LEU A 87 3.37 -5.90 10.92
CA LEU A 87 4.71 -5.71 11.45
C LEU A 87 5.45 -4.67 10.61
N GLY A 88 6.00 -3.65 11.27
CA GLY A 88 6.78 -2.60 10.60
C GLY A 88 5.93 -1.51 9.93
N SER A 89 4.71 -1.27 10.43
CA SER A 89 3.75 -0.31 9.86
C SER A 89 4.27 1.14 9.77
N THR A 90 5.35 1.48 10.46
CA THR A 90 5.97 2.82 10.39
C THR A 90 6.95 3.00 9.23
N GLY A 91 7.41 1.91 8.61
CA GLY A 91 8.34 1.92 7.47
C GLY A 91 7.71 2.48 6.20
N LEU A 92 8.51 2.69 5.15
CA LEU A 92 8.02 3.24 3.87
C LEU A 92 6.87 2.40 3.31
N THR A 93 7.11 1.10 3.09
CA THR A 93 6.08 0.18 2.59
C THR A 93 4.99 -0.07 3.63
N GLY A 94 5.36 -0.33 4.89
CA GLY A 94 4.40 -0.62 5.96
C GLY A 94 3.36 0.48 6.19
N SER A 95 3.77 1.75 6.12
CA SER A 95 2.83 2.87 6.30
C SER A 95 1.90 3.02 5.11
N MET A 96 2.34 2.69 3.90
CA MET A 96 1.49 2.65 2.72
C MET A 96 0.54 1.44 2.73
N VAL A 97 0.98 0.30 3.27
CA VAL A 97 0.12 -0.89 3.48
C VAL A 97 -1.00 -0.53 4.45
N LEU A 98 -0.66 0.07 5.59
CA LEU A 98 -1.63 0.51 6.57
C LEU A 98 -2.61 1.54 5.97
N GLN A 99 -2.14 2.49 5.17
CA GLN A 99 -3.02 3.41 4.43
C GLN A 99 -3.95 2.68 3.45
N GLY A 100 -3.46 1.63 2.79
CA GLY A 100 -4.27 0.78 1.93
C GLY A 100 -5.40 0.08 2.70
N PHE A 101 -5.09 -0.47 3.87
CA PHE A 101 -6.05 -1.09 4.77
C PHE A 101 -7.07 -0.10 5.36
N MET A 102 -6.62 1.10 5.70
CA MET A 102 -7.46 2.18 6.23
C MET A 102 -8.46 2.72 5.20
N SER A 103 -8.39 2.29 3.94
CA SER A 103 -9.36 2.67 2.91
C SER A 103 -10.63 1.82 3.08
N PRO A 104 -11.75 2.38 3.56
CA PRO A 104 -12.91 1.61 4.02
C PRO A 104 -13.58 0.74 2.94
N TRP A 105 -13.37 1.07 1.68
CA TRP A 105 -13.93 0.37 0.52
C TRP A 105 -13.09 -0.81 0.01
N VAL A 106 -11.87 -1.05 0.55
CA VAL A 106 -11.01 -2.11 0.03
C VAL A 106 -11.36 -3.44 0.69
N GLY A 107 -11.78 -4.42 -0.12
CA GLY A 107 -12.01 -5.81 0.29
C GLY A 107 -13.13 -6.02 1.30
N ALA A 108 -14.02 -5.05 1.52
CA ALA A 108 -15.17 -5.21 2.42
C ALA A 108 -16.33 -5.84 1.64
N SER A 109 -16.84 -6.97 2.12
CA SER A 109 -18.20 -7.38 1.77
C SER A 109 -19.14 -6.41 2.46
N LEU A 110 -19.67 -5.45 1.71
CA LEU A 110 -20.60 -4.44 2.22
C LEU A 110 -22.01 -5.01 2.45
N THR A 111 -22.15 -6.34 2.52
CA THR A 111 -23.41 -7.04 2.78
C THR A 111 -23.94 -6.81 4.19
N GLU A 112 -23.07 -6.54 5.16
CA GLU A 112 -23.45 -6.26 6.54
C GLU A 112 -23.68 -4.76 6.78
N ASP A 113 -24.53 -4.44 7.74
CA ASP A 113 -24.84 -3.04 8.10
C ASP A 113 -23.67 -2.33 8.78
N THR A 114 -22.79 -3.09 9.45
CA THR A 114 -21.60 -2.57 10.11
C THR A 114 -20.41 -3.47 9.85
N VAL A 115 -19.40 -2.94 9.16
CA VAL A 115 -18.13 -3.64 8.93
C VAL A 115 -17.11 -3.13 9.94
N THR A 116 -16.58 -4.00 10.80
CA THR A 116 -15.55 -3.64 11.78
C THR A 116 -14.23 -4.33 11.47
N ARG A 117 -13.15 -3.55 11.41
CA ARG A 117 -11.79 -4.05 11.18
C ARG A 117 -10.82 -3.50 12.21
N THR A 118 -9.92 -4.36 12.65
CA THR A 118 -8.90 -4.02 13.64
C THR A 118 -7.52 -4.37 13.10
N TYR A 119 -6.67 -3.36 12.99
CA TYR A 119 -5.28 -3.46 12.53
C TYR A 119 -4.33 -3.29 13.71
N TRP A 120 -3.74 -4.40 14.16
CA TRP A 120 -2.76 -4.45 15.23
C TRP A 120 -1.36 -4.22 14.69
N CYS A 121 -0.83 -3.02 14.90
CA CYS A 121 0.42 -2.54 14.32
C CYS A 121 1.57 -2.61 15.33
N PHE A 122 2.53 -3.53 15.12
CA PHE A 122 3.74 -3.59 15.95
C PHE A 122 4.82 -2.66 15.42
N ASN A 123 5.24 -1.73 16.29
CA ASN A 123 6.17 -0.67 15.94
C ASN A 123 7.24 -0.49 17.03
N ARG A 124 8.44 -0.08 16.61
CA ARG A 124 9.50 0.31 17.57
C ARG A 124 9.30 1.71 18.13
N ASN A 125 8.69 2.58 17.32
CA ASN A 125 8.53 3.99 17.61
C ASN A 125 7.10 4.41 17.29
N LYS A 126 6.56 5.31 18.10
CA LYS A 126 5.28 5.97 17.83
C LYS A 126 5.34 6.74 16.51
N LYS A 127 4.31 6.63 15.70
CA LYS A 127 4.12 7.48 14.52
C LYS A 127 2.68 7.93 14.47
N SER A 128 2.46 9.24 14.43
CA SER A 128 1.13 9.80 14.18
C SER A 128 0.63 9.30 12.82
N LEU A 129 -0.48 8.59 12.83
CA LEU A 129 -1.25 8.30 11.64
C LEU A 129 -2.30 9.39 11.53
N GLU A 130 -2.26 10.15 10.44
CA GLU A 130 -3.30 11.12 10.14
C GLU A 130 -3.91 10.69 8.82
N ILE A 131 -5.06 10.01 8.87
CA ILE A 131 -5.90 9.88 7.68
C ILE A 131 -6.55 11.23 7.46
N ASN A 132 -6.28 11.83 6.32
CA ASN A 132 -6.87 13.12 5.98
C ASN A 132 -7.54 12.98 4.61
N LEU A 133 -8.87 12.86 4.64
CA LEU A 133 -9.69 12.81 3.43
C LEU A 133 -9.56 14.09 2.60
N ASP A 134 -9.29 15.24 3.23
CA ASP A 134 -9.15 16.51 2.50
C ASP A 134 -7.96 16.49 1.55
N LYS A 135 -6.94 15.69 1.86
CA LYS A 135 -5.78 15.46 0.99
C LYS A 135 -6.10 14.59 -0.23
N LEU A 136 -7.24 13.89 -0.27
CA LEU A 136 -7.68 13.19 -1.48
C LEU A 136 -8.09 14.19 -2.56
N PRO A 137 -7.72 13.96 -3.84
CA PRO A 137 -8.19 14.78 -4.96
C PRO A 137 -9.71 14.88 -4.99
N GLN A 138 -10.25 16.02 -5.45
CA GLN A 138 -11.70 16.16 -5.65
C GLN A 138 -12.28 15.13 -6.64
N THR A 139 -11.46 14.69 -7.60
CA THR A 139 -11.82 13.70 -8.62
C THR A 139 -11.53 12.26 -8.20
N TRP A 140 -11.23 12.02 -6.91
CA TRP A 140 -10.92 10.68 -6.43
C TRP A 140 -12.16 9.77 -6.49
N THR A 141 -11.96 8.55 -6.99
CA THR A 141 -13.00 7.52 -7.08
C THR A 141 -12.45 6.15 -6.69
N ALA A 142 -13.28 5.31 -6.09
CA ALA A 142 -13.02 3.88 -5.88
C ALA A 142 -14.13 3.04 -6.52
N ILE A 143 -13.79 1.84 -6.98
CA ILE A 143 -14.76 0.85 -7.44
C ILE A 143 -14.94 -0.16 -6.31
N ILE A 144 -16.18 -0.38 -5.90
CA ILE A 144 -16.57 -1.41 -4.94
C ILE A 144 -17.49 -2.40 -5.62
N GLU A 145 -17.50 -3.62 -5.10
CA GLU A 145 -18.53 -4.59 -5.43
C GLU A 145 -19.58 -4.58 -4.31
N TYR A 146 -20.85 -4.37 -4.67
CA TYR A 146 -21.96 -4.43 -3.75
C TYR A 146 -23.11 -5.16 -4.43
N SER A 147 -23.68 -6.16 -3.75
CA SER A 147 -24.76 -7.01 -4.31
C SER A 147 -24.42 -7.66 -5.66
N GLY A 148 -23.14 -7.95 -5.92
CA GLY A 148 -22.66 -8.54 -7.18
C GLY A 148 -22.51 -7.54 -8.34
N GLU A 149 -22.73 -6.24 -8.09
CA GLU A 149 -22.54 -5.18 -9.08
C GLU A 149 -21.38 -4.26 -8.70
N GLN A 150 -20.72 -3.70 -9.73
CA GLN A 150 -19.65 -2.72 -9.52
C GLN A 150 -20.21 -1.30 -9.40
N HIS A 151 -19.87 -0.64 -8.31
CA HIS A 151 -20.29 0.71 -7.99
C HIS A 151 -19.10 1.64 -7.85
N ILE A 152 -19.27 2.90 -8.29
CA ILE A 152 -18.24 3.93 -8.16
C ILE A 152 -18.54 4.78 -6.94
N LEU A 153 -17.66 4.73 -5.95
CA LEU A 153 -17.61 5.65 -4.82
C LEU A 153 -16.78 6.87 -5.17
N ARG A 154 -17.19 8.01 -4.65
CA ARG A 154 -16.51 9.31 -4.75
C ARG A 154 -16.09 9.77 -3.36
N LYS A 155 -15.23 10.79 -3.34
CA LYS A 155 -14.81 11.44 -2.09
C LYS A 155 -15.99 11.90 -1.22
N ASN A 156 -17.05 12.43 -1.85
CA ASN A 156 -18.22 12.96 -1.14
C ASN A 156 -19.13 11.86 -0.56
N ASP A 157 -18.99 10.62 -1.02
CA ASP A 157 -19.79 9.49 -0.56
C ASP A 157 -19.26 8.93 0.78
N VAL A 158 -18.12 9.45 1.25
CA VAL A 158 -17.41 8.97 2.43
C VAL A 158 -17.26 10.10 3.44
N VAL A 159 -17.79 9.91 4.64
CA VAL A 159 -17.70 10.90 5.72
C VAL A 159 -17.17 10.22 6.98
N ILE A 160 -16.16 10.81 7.62
CA ILE A 160 -15.75 10.42 8.97
C ILE A 160 -16.77 11.03 9.93
N ARG A 161 -17.58 10.19 10.56
CA ARG A 161 -18.56 10.61 11.57
C ARG A 161 -17.90 10.87 12.91
N GLN A 162 -16.96 10.01 13.27
CA GLN A 162 -16.26 10.09 14.55
C GLN A 162 -14.82 9.59 14.39
N HIS A 163 -13.88 10.26 15.05
CA HIS A 163 -12.50 9.80 15.21
C HIS A 163 -12.18 9.85 16.70
N ILE A 164 -11.92 8.68 17.28
CA ILE A 164 -11.56 8.53 18.69
C ILE A 164 -10.06 8.22 18.75
N VAL A 165 -9.36 8.88 19.66
CA VAL A 165 -7.94 8.66 19.90
C VAL A 165 -7.73 8.41 21.38
N GLU A 166 -7.18 7.25 21.70
CA GLU A 166 -6.80 6.88 23.05
C GLU A 166 -5.32 6.48 23.12
N GLN A 167 -4.69 6.81 24.24
CA GLN A 167 -3.30 6.48 24.53
C GLN A 167 -3.26 5.82 25.88
N GLY A 168 -2.43 4.79 26.00
CA GLY A 168 -2.22 4.15 27.28
C GLY A 168 -1.23 3.02 27.25
N LYS A 169 -1.34 2.11 28.21
CA LYS A 169 -0.51 0.91 28.31
C LYS A 169 -1.35 -0.35 28.29
N LEU A 170 -0.86 -1.35 27.57
CA LEU A 170 -1.37 -2.72 27.60
C LEU A 170 -0.28 -3.62 28.20
N GLY A 171 -0.32 -3.80 29.52
CA GLY A 171 0.79 -4.41 30.25
C GLY A 171 2.00 -3.48 30.27
N HIS A 172 3.15 -3.94 29.78
CA HIS A 172 4.37 -3.13 29.68
C HIS A 172 4.49 -2.33 28.37
N VAL A 173 3.58 -2.54 27.43
CA VAL A 173 3.66 -1.98 26.07
C VAL A 173 2.87 -0.68 25.98
N GLU A 174 3.47 0.35 25.39
CA GLU A 174 2.74 1.57 25.03
C GLU A 174 1.77 1.29 23.89
N CYS A 175 0.53 1.72 24.04
CA CYS A 175 -0.55 1.50 23.10
C CYS A 175 -1.14 2.84 22.64
N HIS A 176 -1.29 3.00 21.33
CA HIS A 176 -2.02 4.09 20.71
C HIS A 176 -3.17 3.52 19.89
N TRP A 177 -4.39 3.90 20.22
CA TRP A 177 -5.58 3.43 19.53
C TRP A 177 -6.25 4.60 18.82
N ASP A 178 -6.41 4.45 17.50
CA ASP A 178 -7.22 5.33 16.66
C ASP A 178 -8.44 4.53 16.16
N GLN A 179 -9.66 4.96 16.46
CA GLN A 179 -10.89 4.43 15.88
C GLN A 179 -11.48 5.46 14.91
N TYR A 180 -11.73 5.03 13.67
CA TYR A 180 -12.39 5.83 12.65
C TYR A 180 -13.75 5.22 12.33
N ASP A 181 -14.82 5.98 12.59
CA ASP A 181 -16.19 5.60 12.25
C ASP A 181 -16.59 6.32 10.97
N TRP A 182 -16.72 5.55 9.91
CA TRP A 182 -17.02 6.01 8.57
C TRP A 182 -18.49 5.78 8.26
N GLY A 183 -19.15 6.82 7.72
CA GLY A 183 -20.40 6.67 6.99
C GLY A 183 -20.10 6.58 5.51
N LEU A 184 -20.44 5.45 4.90
CA LEU A 184 -20.33 5.22 3.46
C LEU A 184 -21.71 5.26 2.83
N VAL A 185 -21.96 6.25 1.97
CA VAL A 185 -23.20 6.35 1.19
C VAL A 185 -23.04 5.54 -0.10
N LEU A 186 -23.83 4.49 -0.24
CA LEU A 186 -23.86 3.67 -1.45
C LEU A 186 -24.67 4.38 -2.56
N PRO A 187 -24.49 4.01 -3.83
CA PRO A 187 -25.28 4.60 -4.92
C PRO A 187 -26.80 4.39 -4.80
N THR A 188 -27.21 3.39 -4.02
CA THR A 188 -28.62 3.13 -3.66
C THR A 188 -29.18 4.19 -2.69
N GLY A 189 -28.34 5.03 -2.10
CA GLY A 189 -28.68 5.97 -1.03
C GLY A 189 -28.60 5.38 0.37
N GLU A 190 -28.34 4.07 0.48
CA GLU A 190 -28.12 3.39 1.75
C GLU A 190 -26.80 3.85 2.39
N VAL A 191 -26.78 4.00 3.71
CA VAL A 191 -25.57 4.38 4.45
C VAL A 191 -25.06 3.20 5.26
N LYS A 192 -23.89 2.69 4.90
CA LYS A 192 -23.18 1.64 5.63
C LYS A 192 -22.20 2.25 6.64
N ASN A 193 -22.12 1.63 7.82
CA ASN A 193 -21.18 2.04 8.85
C ASN A 193 -19.92 1.19 8.76
N ILE A 194 -18.76 1.81 8.68
CA ILE A 194 -17.48 1.11 8.64
C ILE A 194 -16.63 1.61 9.78
N VAL A 195 -16.27 0.71 10.69
CA VAL A 195 -15.45 1.02 11.87
C VAL A 195 -14.05 0.47 11.64
N ILE A 196 -13.07 1.36 11.56
CA ILE A 196 -11.66 1.00 11.40
C ILE A 196 -10.91 1.33 12.68
N ASN A 197 -10.40 0.29 13.33
CA ASN A 197 -9.53 0.41 14.49
C ASN A 197 -8.08 0.21 14.06
N VAL A 198 -7.22 1.15 14.43
CA VAL A 198 -5.77 1.02 14.28
C VAL A 198 -5.14 1.10 15.65
N VAL A 199 -4.57 -0.02 16.08
CA VAL A 199 -3.95 -0.15 17.40
C VAL A 199 -2.45 -0.30 17.21
N GLN A 200 -1.69 0.75 17.53
CA GLN A 200 -0.23 0.70 17.52
C GLN A 200 0.29 0.22 18.87
N LEU A 201 0.96 -0.92 18.83
CA LEU A 201 1.70 -1.49 19.95
C LEU A 201 3.18 -1.08 19.80
N ILE A 202 3.65 -0.27 20.73
CA ILE A 202 4.99 0.32 20.69
C ILE A 202 5.87 -0.42 21.70
N GLU A 203 6.69 -1.32 21.18
CA GLU A 203 7.72 -2.02 21.93
C GLU A 203 9.08 -1.68 21.31
N SER A 204 9.85 -0.86 22.02
CA SER A 204 11.14 -0.38 21.54
C SER A 204 12.16 -1.50 21.36
N ASP A 205 12.10 -2.54 22.21
CA ASP A 205 13.00 -3.67 22.15
C ASP A 205 12.42 -4.80 21.30
N SER A 206 12.91 -4.92 20.07
CA SER A 206 12.44 -5.97 19.16
C SER A 206 12.68 -7.40 19.65
N ASN A 207 13.58 -7.63 20.61
CA ASN A 207 13.76 -8.96 21.17
C ASN A 207 12.54 -9.44 21.97
N LYS A 208 11.74 -8.50 22.49
CA LYS A 208 10.55 -8.79 23.30
C LYS A 208 9.28 -8.92 22.49
N TRP A 209 9.32 -8.67 21.17
CA TRP A 209 8.12 -8.64 20.34
C TRP A 209 7.40 -9.98 20.30
N CYS A 210 8.13 -11.09 20.20
CA CYS A 210 7.54 -12.43 20.16
C CYS A 210 6.81 -12.74 21.48
N GLU A 211 7.48 -12.54 22.61
CA GLU A 211 6.90 -12.71 23.95
C GLU A 211 5.68 -11.81 24.15
N THR A 212 5.81 -10.54 23.77
CA THR A 212 4.74 -9.54 23.83
C THR A 212 3.53 -9.97 23.00
N PHE A 213 3.77 -10.46 21.78
CA PHE A 213 2.72 -10.93 20.88
C PHE A 213 1.93 -12.08 21.53
N THR A 214 2.62 -13.11 22.00
CA THR A 214 1.99 -14.28 22.65
C THR A 214 1.24 -13.88 23.92
N ASN A 215 1.77 -12.96 24.71
CA ASN A 215 1.15 -12.50 25.95
C ASN A 215 -0.07 -11.60 25.73
N LEU A 216 -0.13 -10.85 24.63
CA LEU A 216 -1.24 -9.95 24.32
C LEU A 216 -2.40 -10.69 23.66
N PHE A 217 -2.15 -11.56 22.68
CA PHE A 217 -3.20 -12.18 21.86
C PHE A 217 -3.73 -13.50 22.44
N THR A 218 -4.25 -13.44 23.67
CA THR A 218 -4.77 -14.60 24.39
C THR A 218 -6.30 -14.75 24.30
N GLY A 219 -7.01 -13.83 23.65
CA GLY A 219 -8.48 -13.79 23.68
C GLY A 219 -9.06 -13.15 24.96
N ALA A 220 -8.20 -12.52 25.77
CA ALA A 220 -8.59 -11.91 27.04
C ALA A 220 -8.91 -10.42 26.87
N ARG A 221 -9.76 -9.91 27.76
CA ARG A 221 -9.95 -8.47 27.93
C ARG A 221 -8.81 -7.90 28.78
N LYS A 222 -8.24 -6.78 28.33
CA LYS A 222 -7.24 -6.01 29.09
C LYS A 222 -7.67 -4.56 29.18
N LEU A 223 -7.29 -3.88 30.24
CA LEU A 223 -7.57 -2.46 30.41
C LEU A 223 -6.46 -1.64 29.75
N LEU A 224 -6.85 -0.68 28.91
CA LEU A 224 -6.04 0.46 28.51
C LEU A 224 -6.23 1.55 29.57
N ASP A 225 -5.14 1.90 30.26
CA ASP A 225 -5.10 2.96 31.29
C ASP A 225 -6.25 2.89 32.32
N ASP A 226 -6.42 1.71 32.93
CA ASP A 226 -7.38 1.38 34.00
C ASP A 226 -8.87 1.67 33.71
N ARG A 227 -9.20 2.23 32.53
CA ARG A 227 -10.52 2.80 32.24
C ARG A 227 -11.18 2.18 31.03
N THR A 228 -10.41 1.88 29.98
CA THR A 228 -10.98 1.41 28.72
C THR A 228 -10.70 -0.09 28.53
N PRO A 229 -11.70 -0.98 28.63
CA PRO A 229 -11.51 -2.39 28.34
C PRO A 229 -11.34 -2.62 26.83
N ILE A 230 -10.20 -3.16 26.44
CA ILE A 230 -9.88 -3.61 25.09
C ILE A 230 -10.00 -5.13 25.02
N TYR A 231 -10.72 -5.64 24.02
CA TYR A 231 -10.69 -7.06 23.68
C TYR A 231 -9.50 -7.35 22.76
N LEU A 232 -8.53 -8.11 23.27
CA LEU A 232 -7.43 -8.62 22.45
C LEU A 232 -7.87 -9.96 21.86
N PRO A 233 -7.83 -10.12 20.53
CA PRO A 233 -8.23 -11.37 19.91
C PRO A 233 -7.25 -12.49 20.33
N SER A 234 -7.70 -13.73 20.35
CA SER A 234 -6.74 -14.84 20.44
C SER A 234 -5.94 -14.92 19.14
N VAL A 235 -4.73 -15.49 19.18
CA VAL A 235 -3.95 -15.75 17.96
C VAL A 235 -4.78 -16.51 16.93
N ASP A 236 -5.61 -17.46 17.38
CA ASP A 236 -6.51 -18.26 16.53
C ASP A 236 -7.53 -17.38 15.77
N GLN A 237 -7.96 -16.25 16.33
CA GLN A 237 -8.89 -15.29 15.71
C GLN A 237 -8.23 -14.33 14.70
N ILE A 238 -6.89 -14.36 14.57
CA ILE A 238 -6.16 -13.55 13.60
C ILE A 238 -5.84 -14.44 12.40
N SER A 239 -6.42 -14.15 11.24
CA SER A 239 -6.19 -14.94 10.02
C SER A 239 -5.02 -14.44 9.19
N THR A 240 -4.67 -13.16 9.29
CA THR A 240 -3.68 -12.53 8.39
C THR A 240 -2.61 -11.75 9.14
N LEU A 241 -1.35 -12.05 8.81
CA LEU A 241 -0.15 -11.35 9.25
C LEU A 241 0.54 -10.68 8.06
N VAL A 242 0.74 -9.37 8.10
CA VAL A 242 1.50 -8.63 7.08
C VAL A 242 2.83 -8.17 7.65
N SER A 243 3.93 -8.70 7.15
CA SER A 243 5.26 -8.27 7.54
C SER A 243 5.91 -7.38 6.48
N THR A 244 6.20 -6.14 6.89
CA THR A 244 7.03 -5.19 6.13
C THR A 244 8.33 -4.87 6.88
N LEU A 245 8.71 -5.73 7.82
CA LEU A 245 9.91 -5.55 8.63
C LEU A 245 11.16 -5.62 7.78
N GLY A 246 12.01 -4.62 7.95
CA GLY A 246 13.36 -4.63 7.44
C GLY A 246 14.24 -3.67 8.19
N SER A 247 15.54 -3.98 8.26
CA SER A 247 16.53 -3.10 8.87
C SER A 247 17.57 -2.67 7.85
N SER A 248 17.98 -1.41 7.92
CA SER A 248 19.18 -0.95 7.25
C SER A 248 20.44 -1.11 8.10
N SER A 249 21.60 -0.96 7.46
CA SER A 249 22.89 -0.86 8.15
C SER A 249 22.95 0.34 9.11
N TRP A 250 22.27 1.44 8.79
CA TRP A 250 22.21 2.63 9.64
C TRP A 250 21.40 2.37 10.90
N GLU A 251 20.19 1.82 10.76
CA GLU A 251 19.33 1.45 11.90
C GLU A 251 19.99 0.40 12.78
N SER A 252 20.64 -0.61 12.19
CA SER A 252 21.35 -1.65 12.94
C SER A 252 22.45 -1.07 13.84
N ARG A 253 23.20 -0.07 13.36
CA ARG A 253 24.21 0.64 14.18
C ARG A 253 23.58 1.50 15.27
N LYS A 254 22.51 2.22 14.94
CA LYS A 254 21.81 3.12 15.88
C LYS A 254 21.15 2.34 17.02
N GLU A 255 20.51 1.23 16.71
CA GLU A 255 19.70 0.46 17.64
C GLU A 255 20.45 -0.73 18.26
N LYS A 256 21.73 -0.92 17.90
CA LYS A 256 22.59 -2.03 18.35
C LYS A 256 22.00 -3.43 18.11
N THR A 257 21.01 -3.53 17.23
CA THR A 257 20.38 -4.78 16.83
C THR A 257 20.93 -5.19 15.48
N THR A 258 21.31 -6.46 15.31
CA THR A 258 21.87 -6.90 14.03
C THR A 258 20.80 -6.87 12.93
N ARG A 259 21.22 -6.52 11.71
CA ARG A 259 20.32 -6.52 10.56
C ARG A 259 19.67 -7.90 10.35
N SER A 260 20.46 -8.97 10.48
CA SER A 260 19.98 -10.35 10.34
C SER A 260 18.94 -10.72 11.40
N PHE A 261 19.04 -10.20 12.62
CA PHE A 261 18.01 -10.42 13.63
C PHE A 261 16.65 -9.90 13.14
N VAL A 262 16.59 -8.66 12.66
CA VAL A 262 15.33 -8.07 12.17
C VAL A 262 14.85 -8.73 10.88
N ASP A 263 15.78 -8.86 9.92
CA ASP A 263 15.46 -9.33 8.58
C ASP A 263 15.13 -10.82 8.51
N TYR A 264 15.53 -11.64 9.50
CA TYR A 264 15.32 -13.08 9.55
C TYR A 264 14.74 -13.56 10.89
N THR A 265 15.49 -13.44 12.00
CA THR A 265 15.13 -14.07 13.28
C THR A 265 13.76 -13.62 13.78
N LEU A 266 13.54 -12.30 13.83
CA LEU A 266 12.30 -11.70 14.31
C LEU A 266 11.10 -12.08 13.44
N ASN A 267 11.27 -12.03 12.12
CA ASN A 267 10.22 -12.43 11.17
C ASN A 267 9.83 -13.90 11.35
N LEU A 268 10.81 -14.79 11.43
CA LEU A 268 10.57 -16.23 11.59
C LEU A 268 9.95 -16.55 12.95
N GLN A 269 10.42 -15.93 14.03
CA GLN A 269 9.87 -16.13 15.37
C GLN A 269 8.41 -15.65 15.46
N LEU A 270 8.10 -14.48 14.91
CA LEU A 270 6.73 -13.98 14.87
C LEU A 270 5.81 -14.83 13.99
N ALA A 271 6.32 -15.36 12.87
CA ALA A 271 5.56 -16.31 12.05
C ALA A 271 5.25 -17.60 12.83
N LYS A 272 6.23 -18.16 13.54
CA LYS A 272 6.03 -19.33 14.41
C LYS A 272 5.07 -19.05 15.57
N ALA A 273 5.10 -17.86 16.15
CA ALA A 273 4.16 -17.46 17.20
C ALA A 273 2.73 -17.21 16.68
N PHE A 274 2.61 -16.72 15.44
CA PHE A 274 1.34 -16.46 14.76
C PHE A 274 0.65 -17.74 14.27
N ALA A 275 1.44 -18.71 13.80
CA ALA A 275 0.98 -19.98 13.25
C ALA A 275 1.67 -21.18 13.93
N PRO A 276 1.45 -21.38 15.25
CA PRO A 276 2.22 -22.35 16.04
C PRO A 276 1.84 -23.81 15.77
N ASP A 277 0.61 -24.07 15.31
CA ASP A 277 0.07 -25.43 15.22
C ASP A 277 -0.58 -25.66 13.85
N ALA A 278 -0.14 -26.72 13.17
CA ALA A 278 -0.69 -27.15 11.87
C ALA A 278 -1.97 -27.98 12.01
N THR A 279 -2.24 -28.50 13.20
CA THR A 279 -3.39 -29.38 13.46
C THR A 279 -4.65 -28.60 13.80
N LYS A 280 -4.51 -27.36 14.27
CA LYS A 280 -5.63 -26.43 14.38
C LYS A 280 -6.10 -26.09 12.98
N SER A 281 -7.36 -26.37 12.67
CA SER A 281 -8.04 -26.04 11.41
C SER A 281 -8.20 -24.53 11.15
N THR A 282 -7.32 -23.70 11.72
CA THR A 282 -7.31 -22.26 11.55
C THR A 282 -6.44 -21.91 10.35
N LEU A 283 -7.05 -21.40 9.30
CA LEU A 283 -6.33 -20.90 8.13
C LEU A 283 -5.54 -19.64 8.50
N LYS A 284 -4.23 -19.70 8.26
CA LYS A 284 -3.26 -18.63 8.52
C LYS A 284 -2.62 -18.18 7.22
N HIS A 285 -2.69 -16.88 6.96
CA HIS A 285 -2.07 -16.24 5.81
C HIS A 285 -1.01 -15.24 6.27
N MET A 286 0.17 -15.33 5.68
CA MET A 286 1.23 -14.35 5.86
C MET A 286 1.57 -13.69 4.53
N VAL A 287 1.54 -12.35 4.51
CA VAL A 287 2.10 -11.56 3.41
C VAL A 287 3.42 -10.98 3.89
N ILE A 288 4.52 -11.28 3.22
CA ILE A 288 5.85 -10.77 3.58
C ILE A 288 6.49 -10.01 2.42
N VAL A 289 7.02 -8.83 2.73
CA VAL A 289 7.84 -8.05 1.80
C VAL A 289 9.31 -8.35 2.08
N THR A 290 9.96 -9.04 1.15
CA THR A 290 11.38 -9.36 1.22
C THR A 290 12.18 -8.41 0.33
N SER A 291 12.85 -8.92 -0.69
CA SER A 291 13.58 -8.16 -1.69
C SER A 291 13.75 -9.01 -2.94
N PHE A 292 14.04 -8.36 -4.07
CA PHE A 292 14.45 -9.04 -5.29
C PHE A 292 15.56 -10.03 -4.97
N ASN A 293 15.28 -11.31 -5.25
CA ASN A 293 16.15 -12.40 -4.88
C ASN A 293 16.48 -13.19 -6.15
N ASN A 294 17.72 -13.05 -6.61
CA ASN A 294 18.30 -13.89 -7.63
C ASN A 294 19.36 -14.76 -6.94
N LEU A 295 19.37 -16.06 -7.25
CA LEU A 295 20.36 -17.03 -6.74
C LEU A 295 21.80 -16.49 -6.82
N ALA A 296 22.15 -15.81 -7.91
CA ALA A 296 23.48 -15.23 -8.10
C ALA A 296 23.79 -14.11 -7.07
N LEU A 297 22.80 -13.29 -6.72
CA LEU A 297 22.97 -12.20 -5.75
C LEU A 297 23.03 -12.71 -4.30
N GLY A 298 22.37 -13.84 -4.02
CA GLY A 298 22.46 -14.53 -2.72
C GLY A 298 23.87 -15.01 -2.40
N VAL A 299 24.68 -15.34 -3.40
CA VAL A 299 26.09 -15.74 -3.22
C VAL A 299 26.98 -14.54 -2.85
N ILE A 300 26.70 -13.38 -3.44
CA ILE A 300 27.57 -12.19 -3.34
C ILE A 300 27.24 -11.34 -2.11
N SER A 301 25.98 -11.30 -1.68
CA SER A 301 25.51 -10.41 -0.63
C SER A 301 24.88 -11.17 0.55
N PRO A 302 25.43 -11.03 1.77
CA PRO A 302 24.83 -11.60 2.98
C PRO A 302 23.36 -11.16 3.20
N TYR A 303 23.00 -9.97 2.69
CA TYR A 303 21.62 -9.47 2.77
C TYR A 303 20.65 -10.34 1.98
N PHE A 304 20.94 -10.59 0.69
CA PHE A 304 20.08 -11.40 -0.16
C PHE A 304 20.06 -12.86 0.31
N ARG A 305 21.20 -13.39 0.76
CA ARG A 305 21.26 -14.72 1.39
C ARG A 305 20.33 -14.85 2.60
N THR A 306 20.30 -13.84 3.46
CA THR A 306 19.45 -13.82 4.66
C THR A 306 17.97 -13.80 4.30
N LYS A 307 17.57 -12.99 3.30
CA LYS A 307 16.19 -12.95 2.80
C LYS A 307 15.79 -14.25 2.11
N GLN A 308 16.68 -14.84 1.30
CA GLN A 308 16.45 -16.14 0.69
C GLN A 308 16.26 -17.24 1.73
N LYS A 309 17.10 -17.24 2.77
CA LYS A 309 16.98 -18.18 3.88
C LYS A 309 15.63 -18.01 4.58
N LEU A 310 15.20 -16.77 4.84
CA LEU A 310 13.89 -16.52 5.43
C LEU A 310 12.74 -17.09 4.57
N GLU A 311 12.76 -16.87 3.26
CA GLU A 311 11.71 -17.37 2.36
C GLU A 311 11.61 -18.90 2.40
N ASN A 312 12.74 -19.59 2.38
CA ASN A 312 12.79 -21.05 2.49
C ASN A 312 12.30 -21.54 3.86
N ASP A 313 12.79 -20.92 4.94
CA ASP A 313 12.46 -21.35 6.30
C ASP A 313 11.00 -21.03 6.65
N LEU A 314 10.41 -19.94 6.13
CA LEU A 314 8.97 -19.69 6.25
C LEU A 314 8.12 -20.73 5.52
N THR A 315 8.61 -21.25 4.40
CA THR A 315 7.90 -22.27 3.60
C THR A 315 7.94 -23.63 4.28
N HIS A 316 9.02 -23.97 5.00
CA HIS A 316 9.25 -25.32 5.50
C HIS A 316 9.21 -25.46 7.03
N GLU A 317 9.56 -24.42 7.79
CA GLU A 317 9.66 -24.48 9.26
C GLU A 317 8.45 -23.89 9.99
N VAL A 318 7.44 -23.39 9.28
CA VAL A 318 6.21 -22.83 9.87
C VAL A 318 5.00 -23.61 9.36
N PRO A 319 4.79 -24.86 9.83
CA PRO A 319 3.79 -25.76 9.27
C PRO A 319 2.34 -25.30 9.52
N GLY A 320 2.11 -24.44 10.51
CA GLY A 320 0.80 -23.83 10.75
C GLY A 320 0.40 -22.77 9.72
N LEU A 321 1.31 -22.39 8.83
CA LEU A 321 1.05 -21.37 7.81
C LEU A 321 0.44 -22.00 6.56
N THR A 322 -0.87 -21.79 6.36
CA THR A 322 -1.59 -22.35 5.21
C THR A 322 -1.37 -21.58 3.90
N HIS A 323 -1.12 -20.28 3.99
CA HIS A 323 -0.90 -19.44 2.81
C HIS A 323 0.27 -18.50 3.08
N LEU A 324 1.20 -18.42 2.12
CA LEU A 324 2.35 -17.54 2.19
C LEU A 324 2.46 -16.74 0.89
N THR A 325 2.27 -15.43 0.98
CA THR A 325 2.51 -14.51 -0.12
C THR A 325 3.85 -13.80 0.07
N ILE A 326 4.81 -14.06 -0.82
CA ILE A 326 6.15 -13.45 -0.79
C ILE A 326 6.24 -12.39 -1.89
N LEU A 327 6.37 -11.13 -1.47
CA LEU A 327 6.63 -10.01 -2.37
C LEU A 327 8.15 -9.78 -2.45
N ARG A 328 8.71 -9.87 -3.66
CA ARG A 328 10.14 -9.66 -3.96
C ARG A 328 10.35 -8.35 -4.73
N PRO A 329 10.19 -7.19 -4.09
CA PRO A 329 10.41 -5.92 -4.76
C PRO A 329 11.90 -5.67 -5.01
N GLY A 330 12.22 -5.11 -6.16
CA GLY A 330 13.50 -4.48 -6.43
C GLY A 330 13.65 -3.18 -5.65
N PRO A 331 14.59 -2.31 -6.06
CA PRO A 331 14.78 -1.01 -5.43
C PRO A 331 13.46 -0.22 -5.36
N LEU A 332 13.08 0.19 -4.15
CA LEU A 332 11.81 0.87 -3.93
C LEU A 332 11.92 2.36 -4.28
N VAL A 333 10.99 2.84 -5.11
CA VAL A 333 10.81 4.26 -5.39
C VAL A 333 9.84 4.83 -4.36
N GLY A 334 10.31 5.79 -3.56
CA GLY A 334 9.51 6.45 -2.56
C GLY A 334 10.37 7.41 -1.75
N GLN A 335 9.75 8.15 -0.83
CA GLN A 335 10.46 9.05 0.07
C GLN A 335 10.15 8.67 1.51
N HIS A 336 11.19 8.37 2.28
CA HIS A 336 11.07 8.28 3.73
C HIS A 336 10.95 9.70 4.32
N GLY A 337 10.05 9.86 5.30
CA GLY A 337 9.83 11.10 6.04
C GLY A 337 8.66 11.95 5.53
N LYS A 338 8.42 13.08 6.20
CA LYS A 338 7.36 14.01 5.78
C LYS A 338 7.77 14.69 4.46
N GLN A 339 6.97 14.50 3.43
CA GLN A 339 7.11 15.27 2.19
C GLN A 339 6.71 16.71 2.51
N LEU A 340 7.66 17.63 2.37
CA LEU A 340 7.33 19.05 2.45
C LEU A 340 6.56 19.41 1.17
N SER A 341 5.28 19.74 1.31
CA SER A 341 4.54 20.47 0.30
C SER A 341 5.07 21.90 0.27
N LEU A 342 6.20 22.10 -0.41
CA LEU A 342 6.66 23.43 -0.78
C LEU A 342 5.74 23.89 -1.91
N LEU A 343 4.73 24.70 -1.58
CA LEU A 343 3.95 25.36 -2.62
C LEU A 343 4.92 26.23 -3.43
N PRO A 344 5.09 25.94 -4.74
CA PRO A 344 6.06 26.65 -5.58
C PRO A 344 5.59 28.06 -5.95
N THR A 345 4.34 28.40 -5.64
CA THR A 345 3.73 29.68 -5.98
C THR A 345 3.97 30.70 -4.88
N ALA A 346 4.83 31.67 -5.18
CA ALA A 346 4.82 32.94 -4.45
C ALA A 346 3.42 33.57 -4.55
N PRO A 347 2.97 34.33 -3.54
CA PRO A 347 1.68 35.00 -3.60
C PRO A 347 1.55 35.84 -4.88
N GLU A 348 0.39 35.79 -5.52
CA GLU A 348 0.11 36.58 -6.70
C GLU A 348 0.28 38.08 -6.38
N GLY A 349 0.83 38.85 -7.32
CA GLY A 349 1.09 40.28 -7.14
C GLY A 349 2.40 40.67 -6.42
N CYS A 350 3.22 39.72 -5.97
CA CYS A 350 4.50 40.04 -5.31
C CYS A 350 5.61 40.52 -6.27
N SER A 351 6.47 41.43 -5.80
CA SER A 351 7.65 41.93 -6.51
C SER A 351 8.67 40.82 -6.81
N ILE A 352 9.49 41.01 -7.85
CA ILE A 352 10.54 40.04 -8.27
C ILE A 352 11.51 39.76 -7.12
N ILE A 353 11.92 40.78 -6.37
CA ILE A 353 12.84 40.64 -5.22
C ILE A 353 12.20 39.74 -4.14
N TYR A 354 10.92 39.96 -3.85
CA TYR A 354 10.19 39.13 -2.89
C TYR A 354 10.07 37.68 -3.38
N ARG A 355 9.84 37.45 -4.68
CA ARG A 355 9.85 36.10 -5.27
C ARG A 355 11.22 35.45 -5.10
N CYS A 356 12.32 36.15 -5.41
CA CYS A 356 13.68 35.63 -5.22
C CYS A 356 13.96 35.27 -3.75
N TYR A 357 13.56 36.13 -2.81
CA TYR A 357 13.67 35.85 -1.38
C TYR A 357 12.85 34.62 -0.96
N PHE A 358 11.60 34.52 -1.42
CA PHE A 358 10.72 33.40 -1.13
C PHE A 358 11.27 32.07 -1.66
N TRP A 359 11.78 32.06 -2.89
CA TRP A 359 12.46 30.91 -3.50
C TRP A 359 13.71 30.51 -2.72
N LYS A 360 14.56 31.48 -2.34
CA LYS A 360 15.75 31.21 -1.51
C LYS A 360 15.35 30.61 -0.16
N LYS A 361 14.35 31.17 0.52
CA LYS A 361 13.82 30.68 1.79
C LYS A 361 13.29 29.24 1.65
N ASN A 362 12.52 28.95 0.60
CA ASN A 362 12.00 27.61 0.33
C ASN A 362 13.12 26.62 -0.01
N ALA A 363 14.14 27.01 -0.77
CA ALA A 363 15.30 26.17 -1.07
C ALA A 363 16.11 25.84 0.19
N VAL A 364 16.30 26.82 1.08
CA VAL A 364 16.95 26.61 2.38
C VAL A 364 16.11 25.66 3.25
N LYS A 365 14.79 25.89 3.33
CA LYS A 365 13.87 25.00 4.06
C LYS A 365 13.89 23.57 3.50
N ALA A 366 13.93 23.43 2.17
CA ALA A 366 14.06 22.15 1.50
C ALA A 366 15.37 21.44 1.88
N ARG A 367 16.50 22.16 1.87
CA ARG A 367 17.81 21.61 2.25
C ARG A 367 17.87 21.20 3.71
N ILE A 368 17.37 22.04 4.63
CA ILE A 368 17.32 21.72 6.06
C ILE A 368 16.47 20.48 6.30
N ASN A 369 15.31 20.38 5.65
CA ASN A 369 14.46 19.21 5.76
C ASN A 369 15.12 17.95 5.17
N TRP A 370 15.80 18.07 4.02
CA TRP A 370 16.54 16.96 3.44
C TRP A 370 17.64 16.47 4.39
N LEU A 371 18.40 17.39 5.02
CA LEU A 371 19.41 17.03 6.02
C LEU A 371 18.79 16.36 7.25
N SER A 372 17.65 16.85 7.74
CA SER A 372 16.91 16.19 8.83
C SER A 372 16.52 14.77 8.43
N GLN A 373 15.99 14.58 7.22
CA GLN A 373 15.64 13.25 6.72
C GLN A 373 16.86 12.34 6.58
N VAL A 374 18.00 12.84 6.11
CA VAL A 374 19.26 12.08 6.04
C VAL A 374 19.71 11.64 7.43
N ARG A 375 19.61 12.51 8.44
CA ARG A 375 19.93 12.18 9.83
C ARG A 375 19.02 11.09 10.37
N ASP A 376 17.73 11.20 10.09
CA ASP A 376 16.72 10.32 10.68
C ASP A 376 16.70 8.94 9.99
N VAL A 377 16.84 8.91 8.66
CA VAL A 377 16.70 7.70 7.81
C VAL A 377 18.06 7.07 7.48
N GLY A 378 19.12 7.87 7.42
CA GLY A 378 20.47 7.47 7.03
C GLY A 378 20.82 7.83 5.58
N PRO A 379 22.10 8.15 5.30
CA PRO A 379 22.54 8.62 3.98
C PRO A 379 22.43 7.52 2.90
N SER A 380 22.71 6.27 3.25
CA SER A 380 22.66 5.14 2.30
C SER A 380 21.25 4.94 1.72
N LYS A 381 20.22 4.96 2.58
CA LYS A 381 18.82 4.89 2.14
C LYS A 381 18.45 6.03 1.22
N LYS A 382 18.89 7.27 1.52
CA LYS A 382 18.62 8.44 0.66
C LYS A 382 19.29 8.35 -0.70
N VAL A 383 20.52 7.83 -0.77
CA VAL A 383 21.17 7.55 -2.06
C VAL A 383 20.40 6.48 -2.82
N SER A 384 19.97 5.40 -2.16
CA SER A 384 19.14 4.37 -2.79
C SER A 384 17.80 4.91 -3.32
N GLU A 385 17.14 5.84 -2.62
CA GLU A 385 15.94 6.53 -3.12
C GLU A 385 16.21 7.31 -4.42
N ILE A 386 17.33 8.05 -4.46
CA ILE A 386 17.73 8.83 -5.64
C ILE A 386 18.04 7.91 -6.81
N VAL A 387 18.83 6.86 -6.58
CA VAL A 387 19.16 5.87 -7.61
C VAL A 387 17.90 5.19 -8.10
N ALA A 388 17.05 4.66 -7.22
CA ALA A 388 15.81 4.01 -7.59
C ALA A 388 14.89 4.93 -8.42
N ARG A 389 14.79 6.22 -8.04
CA ARG A 389 14.01 7.21 -8.78
C ARG A 389 14.59 7.51 -10.16
N ALA A 390 15.93 7.59 -10.27
CA ALA A 390 16.61 7.84 -11.54
C ALA A 390 16.56 6.63 -12.48
N THR A 391 16.56 5.42 -11.91
CA THR A 391 16.53 4.17 -12.68
C THR A 391 15.10 3.69 -12.97
N TYR A 392 14.10 4.26 -12.31
CA TYR A 392 12.70 4.01 -12.61
C TYR A 392 12.39 4.46 -14.04
N HIS A 393 11.80 3.56 -14.85
CA HIS A 393 11.55 3.71 -16.29
C HIS A 393 12.76 3.58 -17.23
N LEU A 394 13.97 3.32 -16.75
CA LEU A 394 15.08 3.02 -17.67
C LEU A 394 14.91 1.61 -18.28
N PRO A 395 14.97 1.47 -19.62
CA PRO A 395 14.97 0.16 -20.26
C PRO A 395 16.25 -0.61 -19.87
N GLY A 396 16.12 -1.92 -19.64
CA GLY A 396 17.27 -2.79 -19.30
C GLY A 396 17.59 -2.91 -17.81
N ASN A 397 16.79 -2.32 -16.92
CA ASN A 397 17.02 -2.34 -15.46
C ASN A 397 16.74 -3.71 -14.77
N TRP A 398 16.68 -4.81 -15.52
CA TRP A 398 16.44 -6.15 -14.99
C TRP A 398 17.65 -6.71 -14.23
N LEU A 399 18.87 -6.33 -14.63
CA LEU A 399 20.12 -6.79 -14.02
C LEU A 399 20.32 -6.31 -12.58
N VAL A 400 19.84 -5.11 -12.25
CA VAL A 400 20.00 -4.48 -10.93
C VAL A 400 18.72 -4.61 -10.08
N GLY A 401 17.70 -5.30 -10.62
CA GLY A 401 16.36 -5.39 -10.06
C GLY A 401 15.47 -4.23 -10.54
N TYR A 402 14.32 -4.58 -11.10
CA TYR A 402 13.33 -3.62 -11.58
C TYR A 402 12.88 -2.72 -10.42
N SER A 403 13.18 -1.41 -10.52
CA SER A 403 12.74 -0.46 -9.51
C SER A 403 11.23 -0.29 -9.54
N ILE A 404 10.57 -0.32 -8.38
CA ILE A 404 9.10 -0.27 -8.29
C ILE A 404 8.67 0.73 -7.22
N PRO A 405 7.59 1.53 -7.43
CA PRO A 405 7.07 2.39 -6.38
C PRO A 405 6.61 1.62 -5.16
N ALA A 406 7.00 2.07 -3.96
CA ALA A 406 6.60 1.45 -2.70
C ALA A 406 5.07 1.38 -2.55
N ALA A 407 4.34 2.36 -3.09
CA ALA A 407 2.88 2.38 -3.09
C ALA A 407 2.27 1.21 -3.89
N LYS A 408 2.91 0.77 -4.99
CA LYS A 408 2.43 -0.39 -5.77
C LYS A 408 2.64 -1.69 -5.00
N VAL A 409 3.82 -1.86 -4.39
CA VAL A 409 4.12 -3.02 -3.54
C VAL A 409 3.15 -3.09 -2.36
N ALA A 410 2.91 -1.95 -1.69
CA ALA A 410 1.97 -1.86 -0.58
C ALA A 410 0.54 -2.19 -1.00
N ARG A 411 0.11 -1.75 -2.18
CA ARG A 411 -1.22 -2.06 -2.72
C ARG A 411 -1.37 -3.55 -2.99
N VAL A 412 -0.41 -4.19 -3.64
CA VAL A 412 -0.43 -5.65 -3.86
C VAL A 412 -0.44 -6.38 -2.52
N ALA A 413 0.39 -5.98 -1.55
CA ALA A 413 0.40 -6.58 -0.21
C ALA A 413 -0.97 -6.50 0.47
N THR A 414 -1.62 -5.34 0.37
CA THR A 414 -2.96 -5.10 0.93
C THR A 414 -4.00 -5.97 0.22
N GLN A 415 -3.97 -6.01 -1.11
CA GLN A 415 -4.90 -6.79 -1.92
C GLN A 415 -4.78 -8.28 -1.64
N GLU A 416 -3.56 -8.82 -1.62
CA GLU A 416 -3.30 -10.22 -1.33
C GLU A 416 -3.78 -10.59 0.07
N ALA A 417 -3.50 -9.74 1.07
CA ALA A 417 -3.94 -9.93 2.45
C ALA A 417 -5.48 -9.97 2.59
N LEU A 418 -6.20 -9.21 1.76
CA LEU A 418 -7.67 -9.18 1.77
C LEU A 418 -8.28 -10.31 0.92
N ALA A 419 -7.77 -10.52 -0.30
CA ALA A 419 -8.32 -11.50 -1.24
C ALA A 419 -8.17 -12.94 -0.74
N LYS A 420 -6.99 -13.29 -0.20
CA LYS A 420 -6.77 -14.64 0.35
C LYS A 420 -7.59 -14.89 1.60
N ARG A 421 -7.94 -13.86 2.36
CA ARG A 421 -8.89 -13.99 3.49
C ARG A 421 -10.30 -14.36 2.99
N THR A 422 -10.82 -13.66 1.99
CA THR A 422 -12.13 -13.99 1.41
C THR A 422 -12.16 -15.41 0.86
N LEU A 423 -11.07 -15.83 0.22
CA LEU A 423 -10.92 -17.21 -0.26
C LEU A 423 -10.89 -18.23 0.88
N ILE A 424 -10.16 -17.93 1.96
CA ILE A 424 -10.11 -18.72 3.19
C ILE A 424 -11.50 -18.88 3.84
N GLU A 425 -12.33 -17.83 3.80
CA GLU A 425 -13.70 -17.87 4.32
C GLU A 425 -14.63 -18.72 3.44
N GLN A 426 -14.38 -18.77 2.12
CA GLN A 426 -15.19 -19.53 1.16
C GLN A 426 -14.82 -21.02 1.08
N ASP A 427 -13.54 -21.37 1.24
CA ASP A 427 -13.06 -22.75 1.22
C ASP A 427 -12.15 -23.06 2.42
N PRO A 428 -12.75 -23.38 3.59
CA PRO A 428 -12.00 -23.72 4.79
C PRO A 428 -11.23 -25.05 4.68
N THR A 429 -11.48 -25.86 3.63
CA THR A 429 -10.91 -27.19 3.47
C THR A 429 -9.64 -27.22 2.61
N ALA A 430 -9.29 -26.10 1.98
CA ALA A 430 -8.03 -25.90 1.26
C ALA A 430 -6.83 -25.83 2.22
N LEU A 431 -6.45 -26.97 2.79
CA LEU A 431 -5.33 -27.13 3.75
C LEU A 431 -3.96 -27.24 3.07
N VAL A 432 -3.83 -26.94 1.78
CA VAL A 432 -2.55 -27.00 1.08
C VAL A 432 -1.78 -25.71 1.32
N VAL A 433 -0.52 -25.82 1.76
CA VAL A 433 0.40 -24.68 1.87
C VAL A 433 0.59 -24.05 0.49
N GLU A 434 -0.14 -22.98 0.20
CA GLU A 434 0.00 -22.25 -1.06
C GLU A 434 1.05 -21.14 -0.90
N VAL A 435 2.12 -21.22 -1.68
CA VAL A 435 3.13 -20.18 -1.75
C VAL A 435 2.93 -19.36 -3.02
N THR A 436 2.47 -18.13 -2.86
CA THR A 436 2.34 -17.17 -3.97
C THR A 436 3.56 -16.24 -3.96
N THR A 437 4.24 -16.10 -5.10
CA THR A 437 5.40 -15.21 -5.20
C THR A 437 5.12 -14.09 -6.20
N TRP A 438 5.53 -12.87 -5.85
CA TRP A 438 5.36 -11.69 -6.69
C TRP A 438 6.70 -11.02 -6.96
N SER A 439 7.08 -10.99 -8.23
CA SER A 439 8.17 -10.17 -8.73
C SER A 439 7.74 -8.72 -8.89
N SER A 440 8.72 -7.83 -9.03
CA SER A 440 8.46 -6.40 -9.25
C SER A 440 7.71 -6.13 -10.56
N GLN A 441 7.93 -6.95 -11.58
CA GLN A 441 7.26 -6.79 -12.87
C GLN A 441 5.80 -7.23 -12.80
N GLU A 442 5.51 -8.32 -12.09
CA GLU A 442 4.14 -8.79 -11.86
C GLU A 442 3.35 -7.78 -11.03
N MET A 443 3.93 -7.25 -9.96
CA MET A 443 3.29 -6.19 -9.15
C MET A 443 3.01 -4.93 -9.98
N ASP A 444 3.92 -4.55 -10.87
CA ASP A 444 3.75 -3.38 -11.74
C ASP A 444 2.67 -3.60 -12.82
N LYS A 445 2.61 -4.80 -13.40
CA LYS A 445 1.58 -5.22 -14.35
C LYS A 445 0.20 -5.33 -13.71
N ALA A 446 0.11 -5.92 -12.52
CA ALA A 446 -1.14 -6.01 -11.77
C ALA A 446 -1.74 -4.62 -11.53
N PHE A 447 -0.90 -3.62 -11.26
CA PHE A 447 -1.36 -2.24 -11.17
C PHE A 447 -1.91 -1.69 -12.48
N ALA A 448 -1.23 -1.96 -13.61
CA ALA A 448 -1.67 -1.50 -14.93
C ALA A 448 -3.02 -2.12 -15.35
N ALA A 449 -3.29 -3.36 -14.95
CA ALA A 449 -4.57 -4.02 -15.22
C ALA A 449 -5.74 -3.44 -14.40
N ILE A 450 -5.46 -2.88 -13.21
CA ILE A 450 -6.47 -2.39 -12.27
C ILE A 450 -6.78 -0.89 -12.47
N SER A 451 -5.93 -0.15 -13.20
CA SER A 451 -6.14 1.28 -13.49
C SER A 451 -6.18 1.54 -15.00
N PRO A 452 -7.34 1.39 -15.67
CA PRO A 452 -7.54 1.99 -16.99
C PRO A 452 -7.87 3.50 -16.91
N TYR A 453 -8.03 4.07 -15.70
CA TYR A 453 -8.50 5.45 -15.49
C TYR A 453 -7.67 6.19 -14.44
#